data_AF-A0A6I9P7L3-F1
#
_entry.id   AF-A0A6I9P7L3-F1
#
_cell.length_a   1.000
_cell.length_b   1.000
_cell.length_c   1.000
_cell.angle_alpha   90.00
_cell.angle_beta   90.00
_cell.angle_gamma   90.00
#
_symmetry.space_group_name_H-M   'P 1'
#
loop_
_entity.id
_entity.type
_entity.pdbx_description
1 polymer ?
#
loop_
_entity_poly.entity_id
_entity_poly.type
_entity_poly.pdbx_seq_one_letter_code
_entity_poly.pdbx_strand_id
1 'polypeptide(L)'
;MAVVITQNFKNDPQRGNFFSLHKKEGDNEFMNIIANELTTEGTLVFLTVGEEKGPGLFLLAGPSERVAEMGPRVLEMLQGKGAGKNGRFQGKANSLARRGEVEALLEQQCKREE
;
A
#
# COMPACT_ATOMS: atom_id res chain seq x y z
N MET A 1 -11.32 -7.02 -12.87
CA MET A 1 -9.85 -7.21 -12.73
C MET A 1 -9.38 -7.07 -11.28
N ALA A 2 -9.72 -5.99 -10.56
CA ALA A 2 -9.35 -5.83 -9.14
C ALA A 2 -9.74 -7.05 -8.27
N VAL A 3 -10.96 -7.56 -8.45
CA VAL A 3 -11.48 -8.73 -7.73
C VAL A 3 -10.63 -9.99 -7.92
N VAL A 4 -10.09 -10.23 -9.12
CA VAL A 4 -9.26 -11.43 -9.42
C VAL A 4 -7.91 -11.34 -8.70
N ILE A 5 -7.30 -10.15 -8.68
CA ILE A 5 -6.01 -9.91 -8.00
C ILE A 5 -6.17 -10.14 -6.49
N THR A 6 -7.26 -9.63 -5.91
CA THR A 6 -7.60 -9.84 -4.51
C THR A 6 -7.82 -11.34 -4.20
N GLN A 7 -8.57 -12.05 -5.04
CA GLN A 7 -8.85 -13.47 -4.84
C GLN A 7 -7.59 -14.33 -4.89
N ASN A 8 -6.64 -14.01 -5.77
CA ASN A 8 -5.37 -14.73 -5.84
C ASN A 8 -4.55 -14.58 -4.56
N PHE A 9 -4.49 -13.38 -3.98
CA PHE A 9 -3.79 -13.17 -2.70
C PHE A 9 -4.51 -13.83 -1.52
N LYS A 10 -5.85 -13.79 -1.48
CA LYS A 10 -6.64 -14.44 -0.42
C LYS A 10 -6.46 -15.98 -0.39
N ASN A 11 -6.14 -16.60 -1.53
CA ASN A 11 -5.97 -18.05 -1.65
C ASN A 11 -4.52 -18.52 -1.52
N ASP A 12 -3.54 -17.62 -1.30
CA ASP A 12 -2.14 -18.01 -1.13
C ASP A 12 -1.88 -18.46 0.33
N PRO A 13 -1.49 -19.72 0.58
CA PRO A 13 -1.15 -20.19 1.93
C PRO A 13 0.14 -19.58 2.50
N GLN A 14 0.95 -18.88 1.71
CA GLN A 14 2.09 -18.07 2.17
C GLN A 14 1.73 -16.59 2.32
N ARG A 15 0.43 -16.25 2.32
CA ARG A 15 -0.04 -14.88 2.50
C ARG A 15 0.47 -14.33 3.83
N GLY A 16 1.56 -13.57 3.76
CA GLY A 16 2.02 -12.75 4.87
C GLY A 16 1.04 -11.63 5.18
N ASN A 17 1.34 -10.90 6.25
CA ASN A 17 0.54 -9.75 6.69
C ASN A 17 0.75 -8.48 5.84
N PHE A 18 1.32 -8.61 4.63
CA PHE A 18 1.62 -7.49 3.73
C PHE A 18 1.22 -7.80 2.29
N PHE A 19 0.56 -6.83 1.64
CA PHE A 19 0.24 -6.86 0.21
C PHE A 19 0.71 -5.58 -0.48
N SER A 20 1.41 -5.71 -1.60
CA SER A 20 1.73 -4.57 -2.47
C SER A 20 1.18 -4.74 -3.88
N LEU A 21 0.73 -3.63 -4.49
CA LEU A 21 0.37 -3.62 -5.91
C LEU A 21 0.67 -2.26 -6.54
N HIS A 22 1.23 -2.30 -7.74
CA HIS A 22 1.39 -1.13 -8.59
C HIS A 22 0.58 -1.29 -9.88
N LYS A 23 -0.08 -0.21 -10.28
CA LYS A 23 -0.78 -0.16 -11.55
C LYS A 23 -0.56 1.16 -12.27
N LYS A 24 -0.04 1.10 -13.49
CA LYS A 24 0.20 2.30 -14.31
C LYS A 24 -1.09 3.09 -14.57
N GLU A 25 -2.13 2.42 -15.05
CA GLU A 25 -3.42 3.02 -15.46
C GLU A 25 -4.52 2.82 -14.39
N GLY A 26 -4.22 3.12 -13.13
CA GLY A 26 -5.20 3.09 -12.04
C GLY A 26 -5.69 4.48 -11.65
N ASP A 27 -6.53 4.54 -10.62
CA ASP A 27 -6.94 5.76 -9.96
C ASP A 27 -7.20 5.51 -8.46
N ASN A 28 -7.73 6.52 -7.77
CA ASN A 28 -8.10 6.38 -6.36
C ASN A 28 -9.19 5.35 -6.14
N GLU A 29 -10.15 5.22 -7.05
CA GLU A 29 -11.26 4.27 -6.89
C GLU A 29 -10.75 2.83 -6.93
N PHE A 30 -9.89 2.52 -7.90
CA PHE A 30 -9.21 1.24 -8.01
C PHE A 30 -8.46 0.87 -6.72
N MET A 31 -7.66 1.81 -6.18
CA MET A 31 -6.93 1.57 -4.94
C MET A 31 -7.87 1.36 -3.75
N ASN A 32 -8.95 2.14 -3.66
CA ASN A 32 -9.90 2.01 -2.56
C ASN A 32 -10.64 0.67 -2.59
N ILE A 33 -11.02 0.18 -3.78
CA ILE A 33 -11.66 -1.14 -3.95
C ILE A 33 -10.73 -2.25 -3.44
N ILE A 34 -9.47 -2.26 -3.87
CA ILE A 34 -8.50 -3.29 -3.46
C ILE A 34 -8.22 -3.21 -1.96
N ALA A 35 -8.02 -2.00 -1.43
CA ALA A 35 -7.80 -1.80 -0.01
C ALA A 35 -8.98 -2.31 0.81
N ASN A 36 -10.23 -2.00 0.44
CA ASN A 36 -11.41 -2.47 1.17
C ASN A 36 -11.57 -3.99 1.12
N GLU A 37 -11.19 -4.60 0.00
CA GLU A 37 -11.26 -6.05 -0.18
C GLU A 37 -10.19 -6.83 0.58
N LEU A 38 -8.98 -6.26 0.72
CA LEU A 38 -7.81 -6.92 1.31
C LEU A 38 -7.54 -6.54 2.76
N THR A 39 -8.00 -5.36 3.20
CA THR A 39 -7.84 -4.93 4.60
C THR A 39 -8.70 -5.85 5.47
N THR A 40 -8.02 -6.78 6.11
CA THR A 40 -8.56 -7.71 7.11
C THR A 40 -7.72 -7.53 8.38
N GLU A 41 -8.21 -7.99 9.54
CA GLU A 41 -7.49 -7.83 10.81
C GLU A 41 -6.04 -8.34 10.69
N GLY A 42 -5.07 -7.41 10.74
CA GLY A 42 -3.64 -7.69 10.66
C GLY A 42 -2.96 -7.49 9.31
N THR A 43 -3.68 -7.34 8.18
CA THR A 43 -3.05 -7.17 6.86
C THR A 43 -2.80 -5.70 6.52
N LEU A 44 -1.55 -5.37 6.18
CA LEU A 44 -1.14 -4.08 5.63
C LEU A 44 -1.15 -4.13 4.10
N VAL A 45 -1.78 -3.14 3.48
CA VAL A 45 -2.01 -3.06 2.03
C VAL A 45 -1.39 -1.78 1.50
N PHE A 46 -0.44 -1.89 0.59
CA PHE A 46 0.24 -0.77 -0.05
C PHE A 46 -0.01 -0.77 -1.56
N LEU A 47 -0.69 0.26 -2.04
CA LEU A 47 -1.10 0.39 -3.44
C LEU A 47 -0.48 1.64 -4.03
N THR A 48 -0.01 1.55 -5.26
CA THR A 48 0.50 2.70 -6.01
C THR A 48 -0.06 2.72 -7.41
N VAL A 49 -0.27 3.93 -7.91
CA VAL A 49 -0.79 4.19 -9.24
C VAL A 49 0.02 5.28 -9.91
N GLY A 50 0.36 5.12 -11.19
CA GLY A 50 1.06 6.14 -11.97
C GLY A 50 2.29 5.59 -12.68
N GLU A 51 3.16 6.49 -13.14
CA GLU A 51 4.35 6.10 -13.90
C GLU A 51 5.38 5.40 -13.00
N GLU A 52 6.05 4.38 -13.53
CA GLU A 52 6.90 3.45 -12.76
C GLU A 52 8.03 4.13 -11.95
N LYS A 53 8.50 5.29 -12.41
CA LYS A 53 9.52 6.13 -11.73
C LYS A 53 9.10 7.60 -11.60
N GLY A 54 7.88 7.92 -12.03
CA GLY A 54 7.38 9.28 -12.13
C GLY A 54 6.42 9.63 -10.99
N PRO A 55 5.67 10.72 -11.17
CA PRO A 55 4.64 11.10 -10.22
C PRO A 55 3.48 10.10 -10.28
N GLY A 56 2.78 9.97 -9.15
CA GLY A 56 1.68 9.06 -9.01
C GLY A 56 0.86 9.29 -7.75
N LEU A 57 0.04 8.31 -7.42
CA LEU A 57 -0.73 8.23 -6.21
C LEU A 57 -0.29 7.00 -5.41
N PHE A 58 -0.45 7.09 -4.10
CA PHE A 58 -0.23 5.95 -3.22
C PHE A 58 -1.34 5.88 -2.16
N LEU A 59 -1.60 4.67 -1.71
CA LEU A 59 -2.53 4.36 -0.63
C LEU A 59 -1.93 3.25 0.23
N LEU A 60 -1.86 3.50 1.53
CA LEU A 60 -1.51 2.54 2.57
C LEU A 60 -2.77 2.31 3.43
N ALA A 61 -3.21 1.07 3.58
CA ALA A 61 -4.36 0.72 4.40
C ALA A 61 -4.04 -0.48 5.30
N GLY A 62 -4.65 -0.54 6.49
CA GLY A 62 -4.36 -1.58 7.45
C GLY A 62 -4.70 -1.16 8.88
N PRO A 63 -4.12 -1.84 9.90
CA PRO A 63 -4.29 -1.47 11.30
C PRO A 63 -3.89 0.00 11.54
N SER A 64 -4.73 0.75 12.27
CA SER A 64 -4.55 2.19 12.49
C SER A 64 -3.19 2.56 13.06
N GLU A 65 -2.68 1.77 14.01
CA GLU A 65 -1.37 1.99 14.65
C GLU A 65 -0.23 1.85 13.63
N ARG A 66 -0.21 0.75 12.86
CA ARG A 66 0.78 0.53 11.80
C ARG A 66 0.73 1.62 10.73
N VAL A 67 -0.47 1.97 10.29
CA VAL A 67 -0.64 3.00 9.24
C VAL A 67 -0.20 4.38 9.74
N ALA A 68 -0.46 4.70 11.02
CA ALA A 68 0.00 5.96 11.62
C ALA A 68 1.53 6.02 11.77
N GLU A 69 2.18 4.91 12.11
CA GLU A 69 3.64 4.85 12.21
C GLU A 69 4.32 4.88 10.83
N MET A 70 3.81 4.09 9.88
CA MET A 70 4.45 3.86 8.60
C MET A 70 4.10 4.91 7.55
N GLY A 71 2.89 5.46 7.59
CA GLY A 71 2.39 6.44 6.61
C GLY A 71 3.33 7.62 6.38
N PRO A 72 3.84 8.30 7.43
CA PRO A 72 4.81 9.38 7.28
C PRO A 72 6.13 8.94 6.63
N ARG A 73 6.64 7.75 6.96
CA ARG A 73 7.87 7.20 6.35
C ARG A 73 7.68 6.91 4.86
N VAL A 74 6.55 6.31 4.51
CA VAL A 74 6.16 6.07 3.11
C VAL A 74 6.09 7.39 2.35
N LEU A 75 5.45 8.40 2.92
CA LEU A 75 5.32 9.73 2.31
C LEU A 75 6.70 10.39 2.08
N GLU A 76 7.61 10.30 3.05
CA GLU A 76 8.98 10.81 2.92
C GLU A 76 9.75 10.11 1.80
N MET A 77 9.71 8.77 1.74
CA MET A 77 10.42 7.99 0.72
C MET A 77 9.89 8.24 -0.70
N LEU A 78 8.58 8.44 -0.85
CA LEU A 78 7.93 8.78 -2.11
C LEU A 78 8.02 10.29 -2.45
N GLN A 79 8.69 11.07 -1.58
CA GLN A 79 8.81 12.52 -1.64
C GLN A 79 7.45 13.20 -1.86
N GLY A 80 6.40 12.63 -1.27
CA GLY A 80 5.02 12.91 -1.59
C GLY A 80 4.34 13.91 -0.66
N LYS A 81 3.04 14.08 -0.88
CA LYS A 81 2.13 14.80 0.02
C LYS A 81 0.86 13.99 0.21
N GLY A 82 0.36 13.93 1.43
CA GLY A 82 -0.74 13.04 1.79
C GLY A 82 -1.09 13.16 3.26
N ALA A 83 -2.14 12.45 3.65
CA ALA A 83 -2.60 12.37 5.02
C ALA A 83 -3.23 11.01 5.28
N GLY A 84 -3.30 10.63 6.55
CA GLY A 84 -3.99 9.43 6.97
C GLY A 84 -5.00 9.65 8.08
N LYS A 85 -6.08 8.87 8.03
CA LYS A 85 -7.14 8.78 9.04
C LYS A 85 -7.75 7.38 9.02
N ASN A 86 -8.18 6.88 10.18
CA ASN A 86 -8.92 5.61 10.32
C ASN A 86 -8.25 4.41 9.62
N GLY A 87 -6.96 4.17 9.88
CA GLY A 87 -6.26 3.02 9.28
C GLY A 87 -6.02 3.13 7.78
N ARG A 88 -6.06 4.34 7.22
CA ARG A 88 -5.73 4.62 5.81
C ARG A 88 -4.85 5.85 5.72
N PHE A 89 -3.82 5.80 4.88
CA PHE A 89 -2.93 6.90 4.57
C PHE A 89 -2.78 7.00 3.05
N GLN A 90 -3.17 8.13 2.46
CA GLN A 90 -3.16 8.29 1.01
C GLN A 90 -2.59 9.64 0.60
N GLY A 91 -2.02 9.68 -0.60
CA GLY A 91 -1.40 10.90 -1.09
C GLY A 91 -0.90 10.81 -2.53
N LYS A 92 -0.29 11.90 -2.96
CA LYS A 92 0.48 12.00 -4.20
C LYS A 92 1.92 11.63 -3.92
N ALA A 93 2.50 10.79 -4.76
CA ALA A 93 3.92 10.52 -4.82
C ALA A 93 4.54 11.41 -5.90
N ASN A 94 5.65 12.10 -5.59
CA ASN A 94 6.39 12.85 -6.61
C ASN A 94 7.31 11.93 -7.41
N SER A 95 7.80 10.85 -6.78
CA SER A 95 8.56 9.80 -7.47
C SER A 95 8.22 8.42 -6.91
N LEU A 96 7.82 7.51 -7.79
CA LEU A 96 7.66 6.08 -7.50
C LEU A 96 8.97 5.28 -7.68
N ALA A 97 10.10 5.93 -7.97
CA ALA A 97 11.38 5.25 -8.16
C ALA A 97 11.83 4.44 -6.94
N ARG A 98 11.48 4.91 -5.73
CA ARG A 98 11.78 4.26 -4.44
C ARG A 98 10.67 3.34 -3.94
N ARG A 99 9.66 3.04 -4.77
CA ARG A 99 8.54 2.15 -4.39
C ARG A 99 9.03 0.79 -3.90
N GLY A 100 10.03 0.21 -4.57
CA GLY A 100 10.60 -1.09 -4.15
C GLY A 100 11.24 -1.04 -2.77
N GLU A 101 11.91 0.06 -2.41
CA GLU A 101 12.46 0.25 -1.06
C GLU A 101 11.34 0.38 -0.02
N VAL A 102 10.26 1.08 -0.37
CA VAL A 102 9.07 1.19 0.49
C VAL A 102 8.46 -0.19 0.73
N GLU A 103 8.27 -0.99 -0.32
CA GLU A 103 7.71 -2.34 -0.20
C GLU A 103 8.56 -3.22 0.72
N ALA A 104 9.89 -3.21 0.56
CA ALA A 104 10.80 -3.94 1.43
C ALA A 104 10.74 -3.47 2.89
N LEU A 105 10.65 -2.15 3.13
CA LEU A 105 10.50 -1.59 4.48
C LEU A 105 9.19 -2.06 5.12
N LEU A 106 8.09 -2.02 4.37
CA LEU A 106 6.77 -2.40 4.85
C LEU A 106 6.69 -3.89 5.19
N GLU A 107 7.23 -4.73 4.30
CA GLU A 107 7.29 -6.18 4.50
C GLU A 107 8.15 -6.55 5.71
N GLN A 108 9.31 -5.92 5.87
CA GLN A 108 10.20 -6.18 7.00
C GLN A 108 9.55 -5.87 8.35
N GLN A 109 8.77 -4.78 8.46
CA GLN A 109 8.05 -4.53 9.71
C GLN A 109 6.91 -5.51 9.95
N CYS A 110 6.20 -5.93 8.91
CA CYS A 110 5.17 -6.94 9.07
C CYS A 110 5.75 -8.28 9.59
N LYS A 111 6.97 -8.65 9.17
CA LYS A 111 7.69 -9.85 9.62
C LYS A 111 8.30 -9.74 11.01
N ARG A 112 8.61 -8.53 11.49
CA ARG A 112 9.25 -8.30 12.80
C ARG A 112 8.28 -8.46 13.98
N GLU A 113 6.99 -8.36 13.71
CA GLU A 113 5.92 -8.43 14.72
C GLU A 113 5.25 -9.82 14.81
N GLU A 114 5.79 -10.85 14.14
CA GLU A 114 5.38 -12.26 14.27
C GLU A 114 6.18 -13.02 15.33
#